data_AF-A0A0R0M7N8-F1
#
_entry.id   AF-A0A0R0M7N8-F1
#
_cell.length_a   1.000
_cell.length_b   1.000
_cell.length_c   1.000
_cell.angle_alpha   90.00
_cell.angle_beta   90.00
_cell.angle_gamma   90.00
#
_symmetry.space_group_name_H-M   'P 1'
#
loop_
_entity.id
_entity.type
_entity.pdbx_description
1 polymer ?
#
loop_
_entity_poly.entity_id
_entity_poly.type
_entity_poly.pdbx_seq_one_letter_code
_entity_poly.pdbx_strand_id
1 'polypeptide(L)'
;MFGALFQCFTTALRKTIDELYLNYQPMTGKEAMEILGINDLENRESRFQEMQERNRNESPYLLQIINNANEFLKNQRDNLQ
;
A
#
# COMPACT_ATOMS: atom_id res chain seq x y z
N MET A 1 2.01 19.57 14.79
CA MET A 1 1.09 18.59 15.41
C MET A 1 0.26 17.94 14.30
N PHE A 2 0.66 16.75 13.83
CA PHE A 2 -0.08 15.93 12.83
C PHE A 2 -0.20 14.48 13.36
N GLY A 3 -0.57 14.33 14.63
CA GLY A 3 -0.30 13.11 15.41
C GLY A 3 -1.45 12.13 15.62
N ALA A 4 -2.69 12.40 15.21
CA ALA A 4 -3.84 11.57 15.62
C ALA A 4 -4.51 10.76 14.51
N LEU A 5 -4.40 11.16 13.24
CA LEU A 5 -5.09 10.46 12.13
C LEU A 5 -4.27 9.34 11.48
N PHE A 6 -2.95 9.30 11.68
CA PHE A 6 -2.07 8.35 10.97
C PHE A 6 -1.83 7.02 11.71
N GLN A 7 -2.07 6.95 13.01
CA GLN A 7 -1.81 5.72 13.79
C GLN A 7 -2.86 4.63 13.53
N CYS A 8 -4.10 5.00 13.17
CA CYS A 8 -5.11 4.02 12.75
C CYS A 8 -4.74 3.33 11.43
N PHE A 9 -4.14 4.07 10.48
CA PHE A 9 -3.73 3.52 9.19
C PHE A 9 -2.63 2.46 9.34
N THR A 10 -1.67 2.67 10.25
CA THR A 10 -0.59 1.69 10.45
C THR A 10 -1.10 0.36 11.02
N THR A 11 -2.15 0.37 11.84
CA THR A 11 -2.73 -0.86 12.41
C THR A 11 -3.55 -1.62 11.38
N ALA A 12 -4.36 -0.92 10.58
CA ALA A 12 -5.11 -1.53 9.50
C ALA A 12 -4.18 -2.10 8.42
N LEU A 13 -3.17 -1.33 8.01
CA LEU A 13 -2.15 -1.74 7.05
C LEU A 13 -1.40 -3.00 7.50
N ARG A 14 -0.94 -3.02 8.76
CA ARG A 14 -0.22 -4.19 9.30
C ARG A 14 -1.13 -5.42 9.35
N LYS A 15 -2.40 -5.26 9.72
CA LYS A 15 -3.36 -6.37 9.72
C LYS A 15 -3.62 -6.94 8.32
N THR A 16 -3.82 -6.09 7.32
CA THR A 16 -4.01 -6.53 5.92
C THR A 16 -2.77 -7.26 5.39
N ILE A 17 -1.57 -6.78 5.75
CA ILE A 17 -0.30 -7.45 5.40
C ILE A 17 -0.20 -8.82 6.06
N ASP A 18 -0.52 -8.92 7.36
CA ASP A 18 -0.48 -10.18 8.10
C ASP A 18 -1.51 -11.20 7.54
N GLU A 19 -2.71 -10.76 7.16
CA GLU A 19 -3.75 -11.61 6.57
C GLU A 19 -3.39 -12.11 5.16
N LEU A 20 -2.79 -11.27 4.32
CA LEU A 20 -2.25 -11.65 3.01
C LEU A 20 -1.14 -12.70 3.14
N TYR A 21 -0.25 -12.51 4.10
CA TYR A 21 0.88 -13.40 4.35
C TYR A 21 0.45 -14.77 4.88
N LEU A 22 -0.44 -14.79 5.89
CA LEU A 22 -0.87 -16.04 6.52
C LEU A 22 -1.67 -16.94 5.58
N ASN A 23 -2.35 -16.36 4.58
CA ASN A 23 -3.24 -17.10 3.69
C ASN A 23 -2.71 -17.28 2.26
N TYR A 24 -1.49 -16.80 1.95
CA TYR A 24 -0.90 -16.84 0.59
C TYR A 24 -1.88 -16.38 -0.50
N GLN A 25 -2.71 -15.37 -0.20
CA GLN A 25 -3.71 -14.92 -1.16
C GLN A 25 -3.13 -13.91 -2.16
N PRO A 26 -3.55 -13.97 -3.44
CA PRO A 26 -3.19 -12.94 -4.40
C PRO A 26 -3.77 -11.59 -3.97
N MET A 27 -2.92 -10.57 -3.96
CA MET A 27 -3.28 -9.20 -3.60
C MET A 27 -4.38 -8.66 -4.53
N THR A 28 -5.44 -8.13 -3.94
CA THR A 28 -6.57 -7.50 -4.65
C THR A 28 -6.34 -5.99 -4.84
N GLY A 29 -7.08 -5.38 -5.77
CA GLY A 29 -7.01 -3.93 -5.98
C GLY A 29 -7.38 -3.11 -4.74
N LYS A 30 -8.33 -3.61 -3.93
CA LYS A 30 -8.72 -2.97 -2.68
C LYS A 30 -7.57 -2.98 -1.66
N GLU A 31 -6.90 -4.12 -1.50
CA GLU A 31 -5.75 -4.23 -0.59
C GLU A 31 -4.57 -3.40 -1.07
N ALA A 32 -4.32 -3.34 -2.38
CA ALA A 32 -3.27 -2.49 -2.93
C ALA A 32 -3.56 -0.98 -2.69
N MET A 33 -4.83 -0.57 -2.79
CA MET A 33 -5.25 0.80 -2.45
C MET A 33 -5.14 1.07 -0.93
N GLU A 34 -5.50 0.11 -0.08
CA GLU A 34 -5.32 0.20 1.37
C GLU A 34 -3.83 0.28 1.74
N ILE A 35 -2.97 -0.48 1.06
CA ILE A 35 -1.51 -0.46 1.25
C ILE A 35 -0.91 0.91 0.96
N LEU A 36 -1.36 1.55 -0.12
CA LEU A 36 -0.93 2.90 -0.47
C LEU A 36 -1.71 3.99 0.29
N GLY A 37 -2.73 3.62 1.05
CA GLY A 37 -3.61 4.54 1.76
C GLY A 37 -4.26 5.55 0.80
N ILE A 38 -4.82 5.06 -0.29
CA ILE A 38 -5.51 5.85 -1.33
C ILE A 38 -6.94 5.34 -1.52
N ASN A 39 -7.84 6.24 -1.93
CA ASN A 39 -9.23 5.89 -2.26
C ASN A 39 -9.48 5.86 -3.78
N ASP A 40 -8.56 6.41 -4.56
CA ASP A 40 -8.60 6.51 -6.02
C ASP A 40 -7.18 6.46 -6.60
N LEU A 41 -7.09 6.32 -7.92
CA LEU A 41 -5.82 6.23 -8.64
C LEU A 41 -5.22 7.59 -9.03
N GLU A 42 -5.90 8.71 -8.74
CA GLU A 42 -5.48 10.05 -9.17
C GLU A 42 -4.18 10.47 -8.49
N ASN A 43 -4.06 10.17 -7.19
CA ASN A 43 -2.92 10.53 -6.35
C ASN A 43 -1.97 9.35 -6.06
N ARG A 44 -2.13 8.21 -6.76
CA ARG A 44 -1.37 6.97 -6.51
C ARG A 44 0.14 7.19 -6.47
N GLU A 45 0.69 7.91 -7.45
CA GLU A 45 2.15 8.10 -7.57
C GLU A 45 2.72 8.93 -6.41
N SER A 46 2.03 10.03 -6.05
CA SER A 46 2.43 10.87 -4.93
C SER A 46 2.39 10.10 -3.60
N ARG A 47 1.34 9.30 -3.40
CA ARG A 47 1.15 8.48 -2.18
C ARG A 47 2.13 7.32 -2.11
N PHE A 48 2.46 6.70 -3.24
CA PHE A 48 3.52 5.71 -3.33
C PHE A 48 4.88 6.25 -2.91
N GLN A 49 5.27 7.42 -3.42
CA GLN A 49 6.53 8.07 -3.05
C GLN A 49 6.55 8.43 -1.55
N GLU A 50 5.44 8.93 -1.01
CA GLU A 50 5.31 9.20 0.43
C GLU A 50 5.46 7.92 1.27
N MET A 51 4.82 6.82 0.87
CA MET A 51 4.89 5.54 1.59
C MET A 51 6.29 4.91 1.48
N GLN A 52 6.96 5.01 0.33
CA GLN A 52 8.36 4.58 0.20
C GLN A 52 9.28 5.37 1.12
N GLU A 53 9.22 6.70 1.08
CA GLU A 53 10.11 7.56 1.87
C GLU A 53 9.90 7.34 3.38
N ARG A 54 8.64 7.19 3.82
CA ARG A 54 8.31 6.91 5.23
C ARG A 54 8.78 5.53 5.70
N ASN A 55 8.81 4.53 4.81
CA ASN A 55 9.21 3.17 5.14
C ASN A 55 10.62 2.82 4.64
N ARG A 56 11.40 3.79 4.14
CA ARG A 56 12.72 3.54 3.52
C ARG A 56 13.73 2.90 4.47
N ASN A 57 13.59 3.19 5.77
CA ASN A 57 14.43 2.69 6.85
C ASN A 57 13.76 1.55 7.63
N GLU A 58 12.54 1.15 7.23
CA GLU A 58 11.81 0.04 7.82
C GLU A 58 12.27 -1.29 7.18
N SER A 59 11.53 -2.36 7.44
CA SER A 59 11.82 -3.67 6.86
C SER A 59 11.83 -3.62 5.32
N PRO A 60 12.86 -4.18 4.64
CA PRO A 60 12.88 -4.33 3.18
C PRO A 60 11.64 -5.04 2.63
N TYR A 61 11.03 -5.90 3.44
CA TYR A 61 9.78 -6.60 3.10
C TYR A 61 8.58 -5.64 2.97
N LEU A 62 8.48 -4.63 3.83
CA LEU A 62 7.41 -3.62 3.75
C LEU A 62 7.54 -2.80 2.47
N LEU A 63 8.76 -2.43 2.10
CA LEU A 63 9.03 -1.73 0.85
C LEU A 63 8.65 -2.58 -0.36
N GLN A 64 8.93 -3.88 -0.33
CA GLN A 64 8.52 -4.80 -1.39
C GLN A 64 7.00 -4.87 -1.54
N ILE A 65 6.24 -4.92 -0.44
CA ILE A 65 4.77 -4.91 -0.48
C ILE A 65 4.25 -3.61 -1.08
N ILE A 66 4.80 -2.46 -0.67
CA ILE A 66 4.42 -1.14 -1.20
C ILE A 66 4.70 -1.07 -2.71
N ASN A 67 5.83 -1.60 -3.17
CA ASN A 67 6.18 -1.68 -4.59
C ASN A 67 5.21 -2.57 -5.36
N ASN A 68 4.93 -3.77 -4.85
CA ASN A 68 3.99 -4.70 -5.47
C ASN A 68 2.58 -4.12 -5.57
N ALA A 69 2.11 -3.42 -4.53
CA ALA A 69 0.81 -2.75 -4.56
C ALA A 69 0.75 -1.66 -5.64
N ASN A 70 1.82 -0.87 -5.78
CA ASN A 70 1.90 0.16 -6.80
C ASN A 70 1.93 -0.41 -8.22
N GLU A 71 2.71 -1.47 -8.46
CA GLU A 71 2.77 -2.17 -9.74
C GLU A 71 1.44 -2.85 -10.08
N PHE A 72 0.78 -3.47 -9.11
CA PHE A 72 -0.54 -4.09 -9.29
C PHE A 72 -1.57 -3.06 -9.78
N LEU A 73 -1.67 -1.91 -9.12
CA LEU A 73 -2.60 -0.85 -9.52
C LEU A 73 -2.22 -0.21 -10.86
N LYS A 74 -0.92 -0.12 -11.18
CA LYS A 74 -0.45 0.34 -12.49
C LYS A 74 -0.93 -0.59 -13.59
N ASN A 75 -0.68 -1.89 -13.44
CA ASN A 75 -1.06 -2.90 -14.41
C ASN A 75 -2.58 -3.00 -14.55
N GLN A 76 -3.36 -2.80 -13.49
CA GLN A 76 -4.82 -2.71 -13.58
C GLN A 76 -5.27 -1.52 -14.44
N ARG A 77 -4.70 -0.33 -14.22
CA ARG A 77 -5.01 0.86 -15.04
C ARG A 77 -4.63 0.66 -16.50
N ASP A 78 -3.43 0.14 -16.76
CA ASP A 78 -2.92 -0.10 -18.11
C ASP A 78 -3.74 -1.17 -18.87
N ASN A 79 -4.35 -2.14 -18.16
CA ASN A 79 -5.25 -3.14 -18.75
C ASN A 79 -6.68 -2.62 -18.98
N LEU A 80 -7.05 -1.47 -18.42
CA LEU A 80 -8.37 -0.86 -18.54
C LEU A 80 -8.41 0.28 -19.59
N GLN A 81 -7.25 0.70 -20.12
CA GLN A 81 -7.12 1.63 -21.25
C GLN A 81 -7.07 0.91 -22.58
#